data_AF-A0A286FDA9-F1
#
_entry.id   AF-A0A286FDA9-F1
#
_cell.length_a   1.000
_cell.length_b   1.000
_cell.length_c   1.000
_cell.angle_alpha   90.00
_cell.angle_beta   90.00
_cell.angle_gamma   90.00
#
_symmetry.space_group_name_H-M   'P 1'
#
loop_
_entity.id
_entity.type
_entity.pdbx_description
1 polymer ?
#
loop_
_entity_poly.entity_id
_entity_poly.type
_entity_poly.pdbx_seq_one_letter_code
_entity_poly.pdbx_strand_id
1 'polypeptide(L)'
;MNMVPMRPMRRLLTALAAGALAIAGLTASTGTAQAATSGTFNVLTYNVAGLPEGLSSSHPATNTPLISPRLAGYDIVNVQEDFNYHAALYAGDNHPYRTATSGGAGIGDGLNTLSKYPFEDFERVKWNNCTGTNCLTPKGFTLTRVRLAEGVFVDLYNLHPNADDTDDALAARRANIAQVSAFIKANSAGNAVIVMGDTNTRYTRAGDNIRTLVDDNGLTDAWVKLVKGGTAPTQGADPLLCPTSAPTNDCEVVDKVLYRGSNLVNLTATRYNDEWAKFLDSSGGNLSDHFPHTVDFSYTLNTKLRASDFLGGPHGTAFNDADDLPATLAPRTLTLRGDARLDAVSLTHDGGTVLGHGGTGGTATSLTLASGEHLTSVKLTEGQKDGRTRIFSAAFGTDKGHTLSAGTATTDTVTFTAPSGWQIVGFTGRSGDEIDKLGVLYAPIS
;
A
#
# COMPACT_ATOMS: atom_id res chain seq x y z
N MET A 1 -62.08 34.55 -57.62
CA MET A 1 -62.00 35.53 -56.51
C MET A 1 -60.65 35.33 -55.82
N ASN A 2 -59.58 35.95 -56.35
CA ASN A 2 -58.90 37.18 -55.87
C ASN A 2 -58.33 37.05 -54.45
N MET A 3 -57.01 36.79 -54.27
CA MET A 3 -55.85 37.71 -54.24
C MET A 3 -55.65 38.50 -52.91
N VAL A 4 -54.72 38.01 -52.05
CA VAL A 4 -53.51 38.63 -51.41
C VAL A 4 -53.58 40.14 -51.06
N PRO A 5 -53.15 40.63 -49.85
CA PRO A 5 -51.73 40.93 -49.60
C PRO A 5 -51.12 40.85 -48.19
N MET A 6 -49.78 40.84 -48.21
CA MET A 6 -48.78 40.87 -47.13
C MET A 6 -48.24 42.29 -46.82
N ARG A 7 -47.61 42.40 -45.63
CA ARG A 7 -46.58 43.36 -45.09
C ARG A 7 -47.08 44.68 -44.46
N PRO A 8 -46.33 45.33 -43.52
CA PRO A 8 -44.87 45.23 -43.29
C PRO A 8 -44.31 45.13 -41.84
N MET A 9 -43.02 44.79 -41.81
CA MET A 9 -42.00 44.84 -40.74
C MET A 9 -41.81 46.22 -40.08
N ARG A 10 -41.54 46.23 -38.77
CA ARG A 10 -40.68 47.23 -38.11
C ARG A 10 -39.63 46.52 -37.26
N ARG A 11 -38.35 46.77 -37.60
CA ARG A 11 -37.14 46.24 -36.96
C ARG A 11 -36.85 47.02 -35.68
N LEU A 12 -36.66 46.32 -34.57
CA LEU A 12 -35.98 46.82 -33.37
C LEU A 12 -34.53 46.37 -33.43
N LEU A 13 -33.62 47.33 -33.58
CA LEU A 13 -32.19 47.15 -33.45
C LEU A 13 -31.86 46.92 -31.97
N THR A 14 -31.42 45.72 -31.62
CA THR A 14 -30.70 45.44 -30.37
C THR A 14 -29.23 45.21 -30.72
N ALA A 15 -28.37 46.06 -30.15
CA ALA A 15 -26.93 45.98 -30.29
C ALA A 15 -26.40 44.74 -29.58
N LEU A 16 -25.82 43.80 -30.34
CA LEU A 16 -25.00 42.72 -29.80
C LEU A 16 -23.57 43.24 -29.65
N ALA A 17 -23.17 43.51 -28.41
CA ALA A 17 -21.77 43.71 -28.06
C ALA A 17 -21.05 42.36 -28.17
N ALA A 18 -20.14 42.25 -29.15
CA ALA A 18 -19.22 41.13 -29.26
C ALA A 18 -18.16 41.25 -28.16
N GLY A 19 -18.34 40.51 -27.06
CA GLY A 19 -17.30 40.29 -26.07
C GLY A 19 -16.31 39.26 -26.61
N ALA A 20 -15.10 39.69 -26.99
CA ALA A 20 -14.00 38.80 -27.26
C ALA A 20 -13.56 38.14 -25.93
N LEU A 21 -13.88 36.86 -25.73
CA LEU A 21 -13.27 36.05 -24.68
C LEU A 21 -11.81 35.81 -25.08
N ALA A 22 -10.89 36.57 -24.48
CA ALA A 22 -9.48 36.20 -24.45
C ALA A 22 -9.36 34.95 -23.56
N ILE A 23 -9.23 33.78 -24.18
CA ILE A 23 -8.79 32.56 -23.49
C ILE A 23 -7.31 32.76 -23.19
N ALA A 24 -7.00 33.34 -22.04
CA ALA A 24 -5.67 33.22 -21.47
C ALA A 24 -5.47 31.74 -21.12
N GLY A 25 -4.72 31.03 -21.96
CA GLY A 25 -4.28 29.67 -21.65
C GLY A 25 -3.49 29.72 -20.34
N LEU A 26 -4.06 29.16 -19.28
CA LEU A 26 -3.26 28.74 -18.13
C LEU A 26 -2.37 27.59 -18.62
N THR A 27 -1.17 27.92 -19.09
CA THR A 27 -0.07 26.97 -19.01
C THR A 27 0.16 26.74 -17.52
N ALA A 28 -0.42 25.67 -16.98
CA ALA A 28 0.03 25.14 -15.71
C ALA A 28 1.51 24.82 -15.90
N SER A 29 2.39 25.66 -15.38
CA SER A 29 3.77 25.26 -15.17
C SER A 29 3.71 24.07 -14.22
N THR A 30 3.89 22.87 -14.75
CA THR A 30 4.27 21.69 -13.98
C THR A 30 5.68 21.96 -13.45
N GLY A 31 5.80 22.89 -12.52
CA GLY A 31 6.92 22.90 -11.61
C GLY A 31 6.91 21.54 -10.96
N THR A 32 8.00 20.80 -11.12
CA THR A 32 8.24 19.55 -10.41
C THR A 32 8.20 19.88 -8.93
N ALA A 33 7.04 19.74 -8.30
CA ALA A 33 6.91 19.82 -6.85
C ALA A 33 7.91 18.79 -6.32
N GLN A 34 8.97 19.28 -5.68
CA GLN A 34 10.00 18.39 -5.19
C GLN A 34 9.34 17.46 -4.17
N ALA A 35 9.31 16.16 -4.50
CA ALA A 35 8.71 15.15 -3.64
C ALA A 35 9.27 15.30 -2.21
N ALA A 36 8.37 15.32 -1.23
CA ALA A 36 8.75 15.49 0.17
C ALA A 36 9.77 14.40 0.54
N THR A 37 10.97 14.82 0.95
CA THR A 37 12.08 13.91 1.29
C THR A 37 11.94 13.31 2.69
N SER A 38 10.96 13.76 3.45
CA SER A 38 10.55 13.23 4.74
C SER A 38 9.09 13.54 5.01
N GLY A 39 8.51 12.86 5.99
CA GLY A 39 7.16 13.11 6.45
C GLY A 39 6.85 12.38 7.75
N THR A 40 5.65 12.64 8.26
CA THR A 40 5.09 11.95 9.42
C THR A 40 3.65 11.56 9.13
N PHE A 41 3.23 10.42 9.65
CA PHE A 41 1.83 9.98 9.60
C PHE A 41 1.56 9.10 10.81
N ASN A 42 0.30 8.96 11.19
CA ASN A 42 -0.09 8.02 12.24
C ASN A 42 -1.00 6.91 11.70
N VAL A 43 -1.00 5.79 12.40
CA VAL A 43 -1.85 4.64 12.07
C VAL A 43 -2.70 4.25 13.25
N LEU A 44 -3.86 3.63 13.00
CA LEU A 44 -4.70 3.00 14.01
C LEU A 44 -5.00 1.56 13.59
N THR A 45 -4.87 0.61 14.51
CA THR A 45 -5.49 -0.70 14.38
C THR A 45 -6.59 -0.86 15.42
N TYR A 46 -7.75 -1.36 14.98
CA TYR A 46 -8.88 -1.54 15.89
C TYR A 46 -9.80 -2.68 15.45
N ASN A 47 -9.87 -3.74 16.26
CA ASN A 47 -10.96 -4.70 16.16
C ASN A 47 -12.26 -4.03 16.64
N VAL A 48 -13.23 -3.85 15.73
CA VAL A 48 -14.47 -3.09 15.98
C VAL A 48 -15.64 -3.95 16.44
N ALA A 49 -15.42 -5.26 16.68
CA ALA A 49 -16.42 -6.21 17.19
C ALA A 49 -17.73 -6.23 16.37
N GLY A 50 -17.65 -6.06 15.06
CA GLY A 50 -18.78 -5.83 14.15
C GLY A 50 -19.53 -7.09 13.72
N LEU A 51 -19.47 -8.19 14.48
CA LEU A 51 -20.35 -9.35 14.34
C LEU A 51 -21.83 -8.96 14.51
N PRO A 52 -22.81 -9.74 13.99
CA PRO A 52 -24.23 -9.47 14.22
C PRO A 52 -24.57 -9.23 15.70
N GLU A 53 -25.45 -8.27 15.97
CA GLU A 53 -25.92 -7.97 17.35
C GLU A 53 -26.36 -9.26 18.06
N GLY A 54 -25.94 -9.42 19.32
CA GLY A 54 -26.22 -10.62 20.13
C GLY A 54 -25.29 -11.81 19.87
N LEU A 55 -24.49 -11.79 18.80
CA LEU A 55 -23.34 -12.69 18.62
C LEU A 55 -22.01 -12.01 18.96
N SER A 56 -21.93 -10.69 18.80
CA SER A 56 -20.81 -9.88 19.28
C SER A 56 -20.76 -9.89 20.82
N SER A 57 -19.54 -9.87 21.36
CA SER A 57 -19.23 -9.59 22.77
C SER A 57 -19.48 -8.12 23.15
N SER A 58 -19.70 -7.26 22.15
CA SER A 58 -19.99 -5.83 22.25
C SER A 58 -21.41 -5.51 21.73
N HIS A 59 -21.72 -4.23 21.54
CA HIS A 59 -23.00 -3.73 21.04
C HIS A 59 -22.83 -2.96 19.71
N PRO A 60 -22.41 -3.63 18.62
CA PRO A 60 -21.94 -2.95 17.41
C PRO A 60 -23.02 -2.10 16.73
N ALA A 61 -24.32 -2.43 16.84
CA ALA A 61 -25.38 -1.57 16.32
C ALA A 61 -25.37 -0.17 16.94
N THR A 62 -25.01 -0.07 18.22
CA THR A 62 -24.91 1.21 18.95
C THR A 62 -23.50 1.79 18.85
N ASN A 63 -22.48 0.94 18.92
CA ASN A 63 -21.09 1.36 19.06
C ASN A 63 -20.44 1.74 17.74
N THR A 64 -20.72 1.04 16.63
CA THR A 64 -20.10 1.33 15.33
C THR A 64 -20.36 2.77 14.85
N PRO A 65 -21.59 3.33 14.95
CA PRO A 65 -21.84 4.75 14.66
C PRO A 65 -21.03 5.72 15.52
N LEU A 66 -20.66 5.33 16.74
CA LEU A 66 -19.80 6.13 17.62
C LEU A 66 -18.32 5.98 17.20
N ILE A 67 -17.86 4.77 16.88
CA ILE A 67 -16.48 4.53 16.42
C ILE A 67 -16.20 5.35 15.15
N SER A 68 -17.13 5.32 14.19
CA SER A 68 -16.96 5.87 12.84
C SER A 68 -16.33 7.27 12.77
N PRO A 69 -16.90 8.34 13.37
CA PRO A 69 -16.32 9.68 13.28
C PRO A 69 -15.00 9.85 14.03
N ARG A 70 -14.66 8.95 14.97
CA ARG A 70 -13.42 9.00 15.75
C ARG A 70 -12.22 8.51 14.94
N LEU A 71 -12.45 7.76 13.85
CA LEU A 71 -11.40 7.26 12.96
C LEU A 71 -10.71 8.38 12.18
N ALA A 72 -11.41 9.47 11.86
CA ALA A 72 -10.90 10.59 11.05
C ALA A 72 -9.66 11.30 11.65
N GLY A 73 -9.36 11.06 12.93
CA GLY A 73 -8.17 11.58 13.61
C GLY A 73 -6.86 10.89 13.22
N TYR A 74 -6.92 9.79 12.48
CA TYR A 74 -5.75 8.99 12.07
C TYR A 74 -5.52 9.07 10.56
N ASP A 75 -4.32 8.82 10.06
CA ASP A 75 -4.01 8.93 8.62
C ASP A 75 -4.23 7.61 7.87
N ILE A 76 -4.03 6.48 8.55
CA ILE A 76 -4.26 5.13 8.04
C ILE A 76 -4.91 4.31 9.15
N VAL A 77 -6.01 3.63 8.85
CA VAL A 77 -6.77 2.82 9.81
C VAL A 77 -6.96 1.42 9.25
N ASN A 78 -6.57 0.40 10.01
CA ASN A 78 -6.96 -0.99 9.79
C ASN A 78 -8.01 -1.36 10.82
N VAL A 79 -9.18 -1.78 10.35
CA VAL A 79 -10.22 -2.36 11.20
C VAL A 79 -10.31 -3.86 10.99
N GLN A 80 -10.53 -4.59 12.09
CA GLN A 80 -10.84 -6.02 12.09
C GLN A 80 -12.26 -6.24 12.62
N GLU A 81 -12.86 -7.37 12.27
CA GLU A 81 -14.28 -7.68 12.54
C GLU A 81 -15.27 -6.64 12.00
N ASP A 82 -14.91 -5.90 10.96
CA ASP A 82 -15.83 -5.02 10.27
C ASP A 82 -16.72 -5.82 9.31
N PHE A 83 -17.67 -6.56 9.90
CA PHE A 83 -18.58 -7.46 9.20
C PHE A 83 -19.92 -6.77 8.88
N ASN A 84 -20.87 -6.78 9.82
CA ASN A 84 -22.28 -6.50 9.55
C ASN A 84 -22.64 -5.01 9.63
N TYR A 85 -21.74 -4.16 10.14
CA TYR A 85 -21.97 -2.74 10.40
C TYR A 85 -21.09 -1.81 9.55
N HIS A 86 -20.45 -2.34 8.51
CA HIS A 86 -19.56 -1.59 7.61
C HIS A 86 -20.16 -0.30 7.07
N ALA A 87 -21.43 -0.33 6.64
CA ALA A 87 -22.10 0.87 6.13
C ALA A 87 -22.20 1.97 7.21
N ALA A 88 -22.45 1.60 8.47
CA ALA A 88 -22.46 2.54 9.58
C ALA A 88 -21.05 3.03 9.93
N LEU A 89 -20.05 2.14 9.88
CA LEU A 89 -18.65 2.48 10.11
C LEU A 89 -18.15 3.50 9.07
N TYR A 90 -18.59 3.40 7.82
CA TYR A 90 -18.16 4.29 6.75
C TYR A 90 -18.97 5.59 6.67
N ALA A 91 -20.19 5.62 7.22
CA ALA A 91 -21.09 6.77 7.13
C ALA A 91 -20.59 8.00 7.91
N GLY A 92 -19.92 7.80 9.04
CA GLY A 92 -19.38 8.90 9.87
C GLY A 92 -17.90 9.19 9.65
N ASP A 93 -17.21 8.44 8.80
CA ASP A 93 -15.81 8.62 8.45
C ASP A 93 -15.68 9.48 7.18
N ASN A 94 -14.55 10.16 6.94
CA ASN A 94 -14.28 10.95 5.73
C ASN A 94 -12.94 10.67 5.00
N HIS A 95 -12.24 9.57 5.32
CA HIS A 95 -11.06 9.13 4.58
C HIS A 95 -11.36 8.95 3.09
N PRO A 96 -10.58 9.58 2.18
CA PRO A 96 -10.82 9.54 0.75
C PRO A 96 -10.56 8.16 0.12
N TYR A 97 -9.71 7.33 0.73
CA TYR A 97 -9.37 6.01 0.21
C TYR A 97 -9.81 4.94 1.17
N ARG A 98 -10.62 4.00 0.68
CA ARG A 98 -11.24 2.95 1.49
C ARG A 98 -11.33 1.65 0.72
N THR A 99 -11.05 0.54 1.38
CA THR A 99 -11.27 -0.78 0.79
C THR A 99 -12.76 -1.07 0.73
N ALA A 100 -13.22 -1.74 -0.33
CA ALA A 100 -14.57 -2.28 -0.35
C ALA A 100 -14.71 -3.43 0.67
N THR A 101 -15.86 -3.52 1.34
CA THR A 101 -16.18 -4.66 2.19
C THR A 101 -16.19 -5.98 1.40
N SER A 102 -15.73 -7.04 2.06
CA SER A 102 -15.81 -8.43 1.57
C SER A 102 -17.15 -9.10 1.92
N GLY A 103 -18.03 -8.43 2.68
CA GLY A 103 -19.34 -8.93 3.09
C GLY A 103 -19.48 -9.08 4.61
N GLY A 104 -20.69 -9.46 5.06
CA GLY A 104 -20.96 -9.73 6.47
C GLY A 104 -20.35 -11.04 6.98
N ALA A 105 -20.51 -11.32 8.26
CA ALA A 105 -20.00 -12.54 8.89
C ALA A 105 -20.55 -13.78 8.18
N GLY A 106 -19.68 -14.75 7.91
CA GLY A 106 -19.98 -15.94 7.10
C GLY A 106 -19.61 -15.83 5.62
N ILE A 107 -19.40 -14.60 5.12
CA ILE A 107 -19.09 -14.32 3.72
C ILE A 107 -17.79 -13.49 3.60
N GLY A 108 -17.65 -12.46 4.43
CA GLY A 108 -16.50 -11.56 4.44
C GLY A 108 -15.40 -11.99 5.40
N ASP A 109 -14.21 -11.43 5.19
CA ASP A 109 -13.05 -11.59 6.07
C ASP A 109 -13.06 -10.62 7.27
N GLY A 110 -13.90 -9.58 7.22
CA GLY A 110 -14.02 -8.57 8.28
C GLY A 110 -12.85 -7.60 8.34
N LEU A 111 -12.03 -7.50 7.28
CA LEU A 111 -10.84 -6.67 7.24
C LEU A 111 -11.06 -5.50 6.30
N ASN A 112 -10.93 -4.27 6.79
CA ASN A 112 -10.99 -3.09 5.94
C ASN A 112 -9.94 -2.06 6.32
N THR A 113 -9.52 -1.27 5.33
CA THR A 113 -8.53 -0.21 5.50
C THR A 113 -9.11 1.11 5.02
N LEU A 114 -8.90 2.16 5.82
CA LEU A 114 -9.24 3.55 5.51
C LEU A 114 -7.96 4.37 5.50
N SER A 115 -7.80 5.32 4.58
CA SER A 115 -6.59 6.12 4.51
C SER A 115 -6.80 7.49 3.87
N LYS A 116 -5.97 8.45 4.32
CA LYS A 116 -5.77 9.75 3.65
C LYS A 116 -4.89 9.64 2.41
N TYR A 117 -4.20 8.52 2.25
CA TYR A 117 -3.27 8.25 1.16
C TYR A 117 -3.84 7.22 0.17
N PRO A 118 -3.54 7.36 -1.13
CA PRO A 118 -4.05 6.44 -2.15
C PRO A 118 -3.49 5.03 -1.99
N PHE A 119 -4.30 4.07 -2.43
CA PHE A 119 -3.98 2.65 -2.45
C PHE A 119 -3.52 2.18 -3.82
N GLU A 120 -2.56 1.28 -3.80
CA GLU A 120 -2.09 0.45 -4.90
C GLU A 120 -2.16 -1.02 -4.46
N ASP A 121 -2.21 -1.94 -5.43
CA ASP A 121 -1.98 -3.38 -5.21
C ASP A 121 -2.72 -3.97 -3.99
N PHE A 122 -4.06 -3.91 -4.01
CA PHE A 122 -4.89 -4.49 -2.97
C PHE A 122 -5.10 -5.99 -3.18
N GLU A 123 -4.85 -6.79 -2.14
CA GLU A 123 -5.08 -8.25 -2.15
C GLU A 123 -5.70 -8.71 -0.83
N ARG A 124 -6.65 -9.65 -0.90
CA ARG A 124 -7.23 -10.36 0.26
C ARG A 124 -6.81 -11.82 0.20
N VAL A 125 -6.22 -12.33 1.28
CA VAL A 125 -5.71 -13.70 1.36
C VAL A 125 -6.36 -14.42 2.53
N LYS A 126 -7.10 -15.49 2.22
CA LYS A 126 -7.74 -16.34 3.22
C LYS A 126 -6.69 -17.19 3.97
N TRP A 127 -6.90 -17.41 5.26
CA TRP A 127 -6.11 -18.37 6.03
C TRP A 127 -6.29 -19.80 5.52
N ASN A 128 -5.18 -20.54 5.44
CA ASN A 128 -5.18 -21.96 5.09
C ASN A 128 -5.65 -22.85 6.25
N ASN A 129 -5.48 -22.38 7.50
CA ASN A 129 -5.79 -23.11 8.71
C ASN A 129 -6.70 -22.27 9.62
N CYS A 130 -7.71 -22.91 10.20
CA CYS A 130 -8.64 -22.33 11.17
C CYS A 130 -9.16 -23.44 12.11
N THR A 131 -9.73 -23.05 13.25
CA THR A 131 -10.49 -23.93 14.15
C THR A 131 -11.75 -23.25 14.67
N GLY A 132 -12.71 -24.04 15.14
CA GLY A 132 -13.92 -23.55 15.79
C GLY A 132 -14.74 -22.58 14.93
N THR A 133 -15.27 -21.54 15.57
CA THR A 133 -16.10 -20.51 14.91
C THR A 133 -15.31 -19.68 13.89
N ASN A 134 -13.98 -19.61 14.02
CA ASN A 134 -13.11 -18.91 13.06
C ASN A 134 -13.19 -19.54 11.65
N CYS A 135 -13.57 -20.82 11.53
CA CYS A 135 -13.79 -21.47 10.24
C CYS A 135 -15.13 -21.11 9.58
N LEU A 136 -16.05 -20.47 10.31
CA LEU A 136 -17.37 -20.13 9.79
C LEU A 136 -17.35 -18.89 8.90
N THR A 137 -16.25 -18.14 8.87
CA THR A 137 -16.06 -16.96 8.01
C THR A 137 -14.67 -17.01 7.38
N PRO A 138 -14.45 -16.46 6.17
CA PRO A 138 -13.14 -16.53 5.51
C PRO A 138 -12.14 -15.52 6.10
N LYS A 139 -11.78 -15.66 7.40
CA LYS A 139 -10.72 -14.86 8.03
C LYS A 139 -9.41 -14.99 7.24
N GLY A 140 -8.60 -13.95 7.32
CA GLY A 140 -7.39 -13.82 6.52
C GLY A 140 -6.52 -12.64 6.91
N PHE A 141 -5.82 -12.15 5.90
CA PHE A 141 -5.13 -10.87 5.92
C PHE A 141 -5.30 -10.16 4.58
N THR A 142 -5.03 -8.86 4.56
CA THR A 142 -4.97 -8.07 3.33
C THR A 142 -3.60 -7.45 3.15
N LEU A 143 -3.16 -7.27 1.91
CA LEU A 143 -2.10 -6.35 1.52
C LEU A 143 -2.74 -5.13 0.86
N THR A 144 -2.29 -3.93 1.23
CA THR A 144 -2.51 -2.69 0.48
C THR A 144 -1.20 -1.94 0.39
N ARG A 145 -0.74 -1.55 -0.80
CA ARG A 145 0.41 -0.66 -0.94
C ARG A 145 -0.06 0.78 -0.82
N VAL A 146 0.32 1.46 0.26
CA VAL A 146 -0.08 2.85 0.51
C VAL A 146 0.97 3.80 -0.05
N ARG A 147 0.55 4.76 -0.88
CA ARG A 147 1.42 5.80 -1.46
C ARG A 147 1.44 7.04 -0.57
N LEU A 148 2.47 7.16 0.27
CA LEU A 148 2.65 8.29 1.19
C LEU A 148 2.97 9.60 0.46
N ALA A 149 3.78 9.49 -0.60
CA ALA A 149 4.15 10.56 -1.52
C ALA A 149 4.58 9.94 -2.86
N GLU A 150 4.87 10.76 -3.87
CA GLU A 150 5.42 10.29 -5.14
C GLU A 150 6.69 9.46 -4.92
N GLY A 151 6.69 8.21 -5.40
CA GLY A 151 7.82 7.29 -5.23
C GLY A 151 8.01 6.75 -3.81
N VAL A 152 7.11 7.04 -2.88
CA VAL A 152 7.22 6.67 -1.45
C VAL A 152 6.06 5.77 -1.06
N PHE A 153 6.36 4.49 -0.88
CA PHE A 153 5.36 3.46 -0.63
C PHE A 153 5.64 2.67 0.64
N VAL A 154 4.57 2.21 1.29
CA VAL A 154 4.62 1.23 2.38
C VAL A 154 3.61 0.12 2.11
N ASP A 155 4.05 -1.13 2.21
CA ASP A 155 3.17 -2.29 2.13
C ASP A 155 2.49 -2.47 3.50
N LEU A 156 1.18 -2.26 3.53
CA LEU A 156 0.36 -2.32 4.72
C LEU A 156 -0.41 -3.64 4.79
N TYR A 157 -0.24 -4.35 5.89
CA TYR A 157 -0.93 -5.59 6.18
C TYR A 157 -1.97 -5.40 7.28
N ASN A 158 -3.22 -5.79 6.99
CA ASN A 158 -4.31 -5.93 7.96
C ASN A 158 -4.55 -7.42 8.20
N LEU A 159 -4.63 -7.89 9.44
CA LEU A 159 -4.80 -9.32 9.73
C LEU A 159 -5.69 -9.57 10.94
N HIS A 160 -6.36 -10.72 10.90
CA HIS A 160 -7.06 -11.28 12.06
C HIS A 160 -6.92 -12.82 12.07
N PRO A 161 -5.86 -13.36 12.71
CA PRO A 161 -5.62 -14.80 12.88
C PRO A 161 -6.64 -15.49 13.80
N ASN A 162 -6.57 -16.82 13.86
CA ASN A 162 -7.43 -17.64 14.73
C ASN A 162 -7.37 -17.18 16.21
N ALA A 163 -8.55 -16.95 16.80
CA ALA A 163 -8.70 -16.66 18.23
C ALA A 163 -8.53 -17.92 19.10
N ASP A 164 -8.84 -17.82 20.38
CA ASP A 164 -8.80 -18.89 21.41
C ASP A 164 -7.40 -19.43 21.78
N ASP A 165 -7.33 -20.16 22.89
CA ASP A 165 -6.10 -20.65 23.51
C ASP A 165 -6.03 -22.18 23.70
N THR A 166 -6.95 -22.94 23.09
CA THR A 166 -6.82 -24.39 22.98
C THR A 166 -5.62 -24.78 22.09
N ASP A 167 -5.06 -25.98 22.27
CA ASP A 167 -3.85 -26.40 21.54
C ASP A 167 -4.01 -26.36 20.01
N ASP A 168 -5.18 -26.73 19.50
CA ASP A 168 -5.52 -26.67 18.09
C ASP A 168 -5.70 -25.23 17.58
N ALA A 169 -6.30 -24.35 18.38
CA ALA A 169 -6.43 -22.93 18.07
C ALA A 169 -5.07 -22.22 18.04
N LEU A 170 -4.20 -22.49 19.03
CA LEU A 170 -2.80 -22.04 19.05
C LEU A 170 -2.07 -22.53 17.80
N ALA A 171 -2.25 -23.80 17.40
CA ALA A 171 -1.61 -24.36 16.21
C ALA A 171 -2.08 -23.68 14.92
N ALA A 172 -3.39 -23.44 14.76
CA ALA A 172 -3.93 -22.71 13.61
C ALA A 172 -3.41 -21.26 13.56
N ARG A 173 -3.38 -20.55 14.69
CA ARG A 173 -2.83 -19.20 14.75
C ARG A 173 -1.34 -19.17 14.40
N ARG A 174 -0.54 -20.12 14.89
CA ARG A 174 0.88 -20.23 14.48
C ARG A 174 1.04 -20.41 12.97
N ALA A 175 0.18 -21.23 12.35
CA ALA A 175 0.16 -21.41 10.91
C ALA A 175 -0.25 -20.13 10.17
N ASN A 176 -1.21 -19.35 10.69
CA ASN A 176 -1.59 -18.05 10.11
C ASN A 176 -0.43 -17.05 10.14
N ILE A 177 0.28 -16.92 11.27
CA ILE A 177 1.45 -16.04 11.39
C ILE A 177 2.57 -16.49 10.43
N ALA A 178 2.80 -17.80 10.29
CA ALA A 178 3.75 -18.32 9.31
C ALA A 178 3.33 -18.02 7.86
N GLN A 179 2.03 -18.10 7.55
CA GLN A 179 1.49 -17.80 6.23
C GLN A 179 1.72 -16.34 5.83
N VAL A 180 1.38 -15.39 6.71
CA VAL A 180 1.61 -13.95 6.41
C VAL A 180 3.11 -13.62 6.39
N SER A 181 3.93 -14.27 7.24
CA SER A 181 5.40 -14.15 7.19
C SER A 181 5.94 -14.55 5.81
N ALA A 182 5.54 -15.72 5.29
CA ALA A 182 5.95 -16.18 3.98
C ALA A 182 5.44 -15.26 2.85
N PHE A 183 4.21 -14.74 2.99
CA PHE A 183 3.65 -13.81 2.02
C PHE A 183 4.42 -12.49 1.96
N ILE A 184 4.83 -11.93 3.12
CA ILE A 184 5.64 -10.71 3.19
C ILE A 184 7.00 -10.92 2.50
N LYS A 185 7.66 -12.06 2.72
CA LYS A 185 8.91 -12.41 2.02
C LYS A 185 8.73 -12.43 0.50
N ALA A 186 7.63 -13.00 0.02
CA ALA A 186 7.37 -13.17 -1.40
C ALA A 186 6.93 -11.88 -2.10
N ASN A 187 6.21 -10.98 -1.41
CA ASN A 187 5.52 -9.85 -2.07
C ASN A 187 6.03 -8.46 -1.66
N SER A 188 6.86 -8.38 -0.61
CA SER A 188 7.33 -7.11 -0.04
C SER A 188 8.85 -7.04 0.12
N ALA A 189 9.60 -7.88 -0.60
CA ALA A 189 11.05 -7.73 -0.72
C ALA A 189 11.40 -6.32 -1.28
N GLY A 190 12.43 -5.66 -0.76
CA GLY A 190 12.79 -4.29 -1.13
C GLY A 190 11.84 -3.20 -0.64
N ASN A 191 10.70 -3.53 -0.02
CA ASN A 191 9.68 -2.55 0.40
C ASN A 191 9.67 -2.29 1.91
N ALA A 192 9.32 -1.06 2.29
CA ALA A 192 8.93 -0.76 3.67
C ALA A 192 7.60 -1.47 3.96
N VAL A 193 7.45 -1.98 5.18
CA VAL A 193 6.29 -2.78 5.58
C VAL A 193 5.75 -2.30 6.91
N ILE A 194 4.42 -2.27 7.04
CA ILE A 194 3.70 -2.18 8.31
C ILE A 194 2.73 -3.37 8.38
N VAL A 195 2.78 -4.12 9.47
CA VAL A 195 1.84 -5.18 9.80
C VAL A 195 1.06 -4.75 11.03
N MET A 196 -0.25 -4.53 10.90
CA MET A 196 -1.08 -4.12 12.02
C MET A 196 -2.46 -4.75 12.02
N GLY A 197 -2.89 -5.21 13.18
CA GLY A 197 -4.14 -5.94 13.35
C GLY A 197 -4.26 -6.58 14.72
N ASP A 198 -5.45 -7.10 15.01
CA ASP A 198 -5.63 -8.13 16.04
C ASP A 198 -4.88 -9.39 15.63
N THR A 199 -3.70 -9.61 16.20
CA THR A 199 -2.90 -10.80 15.87
C THR A 199 -3.35 -12.03 16.63
N ASN A 200 -4.23 -11.88 17.63
CA ASN A 200 -4.53 -12.88 18.65
C ASN A 200 -3.29 -13.42 19.40
N THR A 201 -2.11 -12.80 19.26
CA THR A 201 -0.85 -13.27 19.86
C THR A 201 -0.37 -12.43 21.02
N ARG A 202 0.38 -13.06 21.93
CA ARG A 202 1.14 -12.43 23.00
C ARG A 202 2.58 -12.93 22.99
N TYR A 203 3.54 -12.05 23.21
CA TYR A 203 4.94 -12.39 23.45
C TYR A 203 5.12 -13.29 24.66
N THR A 204 4.34 -13.07 25.72
CA THR A 204 4.37 -13.87 26.96
C THR A 204 3.73 -15.25 26.79
N ARG A 205 2.81 -15.46 25.84
CA ARG A 205 2.11 -16.74 25.70
C ARG A 205 3.02 -17.80 25.08
N ALA A 206 3.21 -18.91 25.79
CA ALA A 206 4.09 -20.00 25.36
C ALA A 206 3.72 -20.58 23.98
N GLY A 207 2.42 -20.68 23.67
CA GLY A 207 1.92 -21.25 22.42
C GLY A 207 1.93 -20.35 21.19
N ASP A 208 2.32 -19.07 21.31
CA ASP A 208 2.33 -18.12 20.19
C ASP A 208 3.70 -18.00 19.51
N ASN A 209 3.72 -17.49 18.28
CA ASN A 209 4.93 -17.33 17.46
C ASN A 209 5.05 -15.94 16.81
N ILE A 210 4.56 -14.88 17.46
CA ILE A 210 4.63 -13.52 16.88
C ILE A 210 6.05 -13.07 16.53
N ARG A 211 7.05 -13.62 17.24
CA ARG A 211 8.49 -13.45 16.95
C ARG A 211 8.86 -13.85 15.52
N THR A 212 8.14 -14.79 14.90
CA THR A 212 8.33 -15.12 13.49
C THR A 212 8.22 -13.88 12.60
N LEU A 213 7.31 -12.94 12.85
CA LEU A 213 7.24 -11.71 12.05
C LEU A 213 8.48 -10.82 12.24
N VAL A 214 9.06 -10.79 13.44
CA VAL A 214 10.29 -10.05 13.72
C VAL A 214 11.49 -10.72 13.06
N ASP A 215 11.72 -11.99 13.39
CA ASP A 215 12.95 -12.71 13.06
C ASP A 215 13.05 -13.00 11.55
N ASP A 216 11.94 -13.42 10.93
CA ASP A 216 11.95 -13.84 9.53
C ASP A 216 11.86 -12.68 8.54
N ASN A 217 11.27 -11.56 8.95
CA ASN A 217 10.99 -10.43 8.09
C ASN A 217 11.74 -9.16 8.51
N GLY A 218 12.59 -9.22 9.55
CA GLY A 218 13.28 -8.03 10.05
C GLY A 218 12.33 -6.93 10.53
N LEU A 219 11.12 -7.30 10.97
CA LEU A 219 10.16 -6.34 11.50
C LEU A 219 10.51 -5.97 12.95
N THR A 220 10.09 -4.79 13.37
CA THR A 220 10.17 -4.31 14.75
C THR A 220 8.76 -4.07 15.26
N ASP A 221 8.40 -4.64 16.40
CA ASP A 221 7.15 -4.29 17.10
C ASP A 221 7.30 -2.93 17.79
N ALA A 222 6.39 -2.00 17.50
CA ALA A 222 6.42 -0.64 18.03
C ALA A 222 6.22 -0.58 19.55
N TRP A 223 5.38 -1.45 20.12
CA TRP A 223 5.18 -1.54 21.56
C TRP A 223 6.44 -2.06 22.24
N VAL A 224 7.05 -3.13 21.70
CA VAL A 224 8.33 -3.63 22.21
C VAL A 224 9.40 -2.54 22.16
N LYS A 225 9.51 -1.83 21.03
CA LYS A 225 10.51 -0.79 20.84
C LYS A 225 10.33 0.40 21.77
N LEU A 226 9.12 0.95 21.85
CA LEU A 226 8.85 2.23 22.50
C LEU A 226 8.44 2.10 23.96
N VAL A 227 7.83 0.98 24.35
CA VAL A 227 7.34 0.77 25.72
C VAL A 227 8.24 -0.19 26.50
N LYS A 228 8.67 -1.31 25.89
CA LYS A 228 9.50 -2.33 26.56
C LYS A 228 11.01 -2.14 26.34
N GLY A 229 11.43 -0.96 25.87
CA GLY A 229 12.85 -0.61 25.71
C GLY A 229 13.58 -1.44 24.65
N GLY A 230 12.87 -2.00 23.67
CA GLY A 230 13.44 -2.80 22.59
C GLY A 230 13.69 -4.27 22.93
N THR A 231 13.38 -4.71 24.15
CA THR A 231 13.50 -6.12 24.54
C THR A 231 12.11 -6.73 24.65
N ALA A 232 11.81 -7.72 23.81
CA ALA A 232 10.54 -8.41 23.87
C ALA A 232 10.38 -9.17 25.21
N PRO A 233 9.17 -9.24 25.80
CA PRO A 233 8.91 -10.07 26.96
C PRO A 233 9.35 -11.52 26.73
N THR A 234 9.72 -12.24 27.80
CA THR A 234 10.12 -13.65 27.72
C THR A 234 8.92 -14.54 27.39
N GLN A 235 9.07 -15.45 26.43
CA GLN A 235 8.03 -16.42 26.07
C GLN A 235 7.79 -17.40 27.21
N GLY A 236 6.52 -17.62 27.55
CA GLY A 236 6.11 -18.48 28.67
C GLY A 236 6.23 -17.82 30.05
N ALA A 237 6.62 -16.54 30.12
CA ALA A 237 6.53 -15.78 31.37
C ALA A 237 5.08 -15.47 31.73
N ASP A 238 4.87 -15.01 32.97
CA ASP A 238 3.55 -14.59 33.45
C ASP A 238 2.93 -13.54 32.50
N PRO A 239 1.63 -13.67 32.14
CA PRO A 239 0.97 -12.73 31.25
C PRO A 239 0.99 -11.30 31.81
N LEU A 240 1.37 -10.33 30.96
CA LEU A 240 1.27 -8.90 31.28
C LEU A 240 -0.18 -8.43 31.04
N LEU A 241 -1.09 -8.77 31.95
CA LEU A 241 -2.52 -8.49 31.78
C LEU A 241 -2.84 -6.99 31.84
N CYS A 242 -3.76 -6.56 30.98
CA CYS A 242 -4.30 -5.20 31.01
C CYS A 242 -5.51 -5.10 31.94
N PRO A 243 -5.68 -3.96 32.64
CA PRO A 243 -6.98 -3.59 33.19
C PRO A 243 -8.08 -3.64 32.12
N THR A 244 -9.27 -4.09 32.48
CA THR A 244 -10.44 -4.14 31.58
C THR A 244 -11.03 -2.75 31.29
N SER A 245 -10.68 -1.77 32.12
CA SER A 245 -11.00 -0.36 31.93
C SER A 245 -9.73 0.46 32.16
N ALA A 246 -9.47 1.43 31.28
CA ALA A 246 -8.28 2.28 31.34
C ALA A 246 -6.94 1.52 31.31
N PRO A 247 -6.67 0.72 30.27
CA PRO A 247 -5.38 0.07 30.09
C PRO A 247 -4.25 1.10 30.03
N THR A 248 -3.08 0.72 30.55
CA THR A 248 -1.85 1.47 30.37
C THR A 248 -1.11 0.92 29.16
N ASN A 249 -0.17 1.69 28.60
CA ASN A 249 0.65 1.18 27.51
C ASN A 249 1.56 0.01 27.93
N ASP A 250 1.82 -0.22 29.23
CA ASP A 250 2.84 -1.19 29.69
C ASP A 250 2.36 -2.66 29.68
N CYS A 251 1.05 -2.86 29.76
CA CYS A 251 0.45 -4.19 29.66
C CYS A 251 0.47 -4.71 28.21
N GLU A 252 0.31 -6.01 28.05
CA GLU A 252 0.30 -6.65 26.75
C GLU A 252 -1.13 -6.87 26.25
N VAL A 253 -1.37 -6.49 25.00
CA VAL A 253 -2.60 -6.78 24.24
C VAL A 253 -2.29 -7.71 23.06
N VAL A 254 -3.33 -8.18 22.36
CA VAL A 254 -3.18 -9.02 21.15
C VAL A 254 -3.12 -8.22 19.85
N ASP A 255 -3.57 -6.97 19.87
CA ASP A 255 -3.46 -6.02 18.77
C ASP A 255 -2.02 -5.51 18.68
N LYS A 256 -1.37 -5.69 17.53
CA LYS A 256 0.05 -5.33 17.34
C LYS A 256 0.23 -4.39 16.15
N VAL A 257 1.32 -3.63 16.19
CA VAL A 257 1.83 -2.85 15.06
C VAL A 257 3.32 -3.14 14.92
N LEU A 258 3.69 -3.87 13.88
CA LEU A 258 5.07 -4.19 13.52
C LEU A 258 5.45 -3.48 12.23
N TYR A 259 6.73 -3.11 12.08
CA TYR A 259 7.16 -2.34 10.91
C TYR A 259 8.63 -2.58 10.54
N ARG A 260 8.99 -2.28 9.30
CA ARG A 260 10.37 -2.10 8.84
C ARG A 260 10.46 -1.01 7.77
N GLY A 261 11.62 -0.37 7.67
CA GLY A 261 11.97 0.45 6.51
C GLY A 261 12.45 -0.41 5.33
N SER A 262 13.07 0.23 4.35
CA SER A 262 13.72 -0.38 3.20
C SER A 262 14.92 0.46 2.75
N ASN A 263 15.63 0.00 1.72
CA ASN A 263 16.67 0.81 1.06
C ASN A 263 16.13 2.08 0.39
N LEU A 264 14.81 2.21 0.19
CA LEU A 264 14.17 3.40 -0.38
C LEU A 264 13.66 4.36 0.70
N VAL A 265 13.13 3.80 1.79
CA VAL A 265 12.40 4.55 2.82
C VAL A 265 12.88 4.12 4.20
N ASN A 266 13.51 5.03 4.94
CA ASN A 266 13.71 4.83 6.38
C ASN A 266 12.38 5.10 7.08
N LEU A 267 11.89 4.15 7.87
CA LEU A 267 10.64 4.26 8.61
C LEU A 267 10.91 4.04 10.09
N THR A 268 10.43 4.95 10.94
CA THR A 268 10.68 4.92 12.39
C THR A 268 9.38 5.18 13.16
N ALA A 269 9.00 4.28 14.06
CA ALA A 269 7.96 4.54 15.04
C ALA A 269 8.46 5.56 16.07
N THR A 270 7.69 6.62 16.31
CA THR A 270 8.04 7.72 17.21
C THR A 270 7.15 7.79 18.45
N ARG A 271 5.94 7.24 18.38
CA ARG A 271 5.01 7.13 19.50
C ARG A 271 4.20 5.85 19.37
N TYR A 272 3.90 5.21 20.51
CA TYR A 272 2.90 4.17 20.64
C TYR A 272 1.90 4.61 21.70
N ASN A 273 0.61 4.35 21.50
CA ASN A 273 -0.39 4.57 22.53
C ASN A 273 -1.63 3.68 22.36
N ASP A 274 -2.16 3.21 23.48
CA ASP A 274 -3.53 2.71 23.59
C ASP A 274 -4.49 3.92 23.64
N GLU A 275 -5.38 4.00 22.66
CA GLU A 275 -6.29 5.11 22.43
C GLU A 275 -7.67 4.91 23.08
N TRP A 276 -7.83 3.93 23.99
CA TRP A 276 -9.10 3.59 24.65
C TRP A 276 -9.93 4.81 25.09
N ALA A 277 -9.29 5.83 25.66
CA ALA A 277 -9.96 7.01 26.19
C ALA A 277 -10.69 7.84 25.12
N LYS A 278 -10.29 7.73 23.85
CA LYS A 278 -10.97 8.38 22.72
C LYS A 278 -12.18 7.58 22.22
N PHE A 279 -12.28 6.30 22.59
CA PHE A 279 -13.28 5.35 22.09
C PHE A 279 -14.17 4.84 23.22
N LEU A 280 -14.77 5.80 23.93
CA LEU A 280 -15.76 5.56 24.97
C LEU A 280 -17.15 6.06 24.54
N ASP A 281 -18.18 5.39 25.06
CA ASP A 281 -19.55 5.90 25.07
C ASP A 281 -19.74 7.02 26.12
N SER A 282 -20.95 7.59 26.20
CA SER A 282 -21.27 8.67 27.15
C SER A 282 -21.25 8.25 28.62
N SER A 283 -21.29 6.94 28.89
CA SER A 283 -21.24 6.35 30.23
C SER A 283 -19.82 5.91 30.62
N GLY A 284 -18.83 6.10 29.74
CA GLY A 284 -17.44 5.70 29.95
C GLY A 284 -17.15 4.23 29.62
N GLY A 285 -18.07 3.53 28.96
CA GLY A 285 -17.88 2.16 28.47
C GLY A 285 -17.10 2.12 27.15
N ASN A 286 -16.29 1.08 26.94
CA ASN A 286 -15.55 0.89 25.70
C ASN A 286 -16.49 0.60 24.52
N LEU A 287 -16.16 1.10 23.33
CA LEU A 287 -16.96 0.87 22.12
C LEU A 287 -16.70 -0.49 21.45
N SER A 288 -15.68 -1.22 21.88
CA SER A 288 -15.35 -2.59 21.46
C SER A 288 -14.85 -3.36 22.67
N ASP A 289 -14.80 -4.69 22.57
CA ASP A 289 -14.11 -5.55 23.54
C ASP A 289 -12.58 -5.51 23.39
N HIS A 290 -12.09 -4.93 22.29
CA HIS A 290 -10.68 -4.56 22.09
C HIS A 290 -10.43 -3.08 22.38
N PHE A 291 -9.16 -2.76 22.64
CA PHE A 291 -8.68 -1.39 22.72
C PHE A 291 -8.04 -0.95 21.39
N PRO A 292 -8.27 0.28 20.92
CA PRO A 292 -7.67 0.80 19.70
C PRO A 292 -6.22 1.20 19.93
N HIS A 293 -5.31 0.79 19.04
CA HIS A 293 -3.87 1.02 19.19
C HIS A 293 -3.33 1.89 18.06
N THR A 294 -2.60 2.95 18.43
CA THR A 294 -1.99 3.87 17.46
C THR A 294 -0.48 3.87 17.53
N VAL A 295 0.13 4.08 16.37
CA VAL A 295 1.56 4.37 16.25
C VAL A 295 1.76 5.59 15.36
N ASP A 296 2.57 6.53 15.83
CA ASP A 296 3.05 7.63 14.99
C ASP A 296 4.35 7.18 14.32
N PHE A 297 4.47 7.47 13.03
CA PHE A 297 5.66 7.20 12.23
C PHE A 297 6.27 8.49 11.70
N SER A 298 7.58 8.49 11.60
CA SER A 298 8.33 9.39 10.72
C SER A 298 9.01 8.58 9.62
N TYR A 299 9.12 9.16 8.43
CA TYR A 299 9.90 8.59 7.35
C TYR A 299 10.85 9.60 6.73
N THR A 300 11.97 9.10 6.19
CA THR A 300 12.88 9.86 5.33
C THR A 300 13.27 9.03 4.13
N LEU A 301 13.51 9.69 3.00
CA LEU A 301 13.98 9.02 1.78
C LEU A 301 15.48 8.78 1.85
N ASN A 302 15.93 7.68 1.27
CA ASN A 302 17.35 7.44 1.11
C ASN A 302 17.96 8.48 0.14
N THR A 303 19.09 9.05 0.51
CA THR A 303 19.80 10.04 -0.30
C THR A 303 20.55 9.41 -1.48
N LYS A 304 20.74 8.09 -1.46
CA LYS A 304 21.46 7.32 -2.47
C LYS A 304 20.54 6.52 -3.40
N LEU A 305 19.27 6.38 -3.05
CA LEU A 305 18.32 5.58 -3.82
C LEU A 305 16.90 6.11 -3.66
N ARG A 306 16.17 6.22 -4.77
CA ARG A 306 14.76 6.64 -4.82
C ARG A 306 14.00 5.79 -5.83
N ALA A 307 12.68 5.73 -5.71
CA ALA A 307 11.82 5.13 -6.72
C ALA A 307 10.97 6.21 -7.41
N SER A 308 10.50 5.92 -8.61
CA SER A 308 9.35 6.60 -9.22
C SER A 308 8.04 6.03 -8.68
N ASP A 309 6.92 6.63 -9.09
CA ASP A 309 5.64 5.92 -9.11
C ASP A 309 5.64 4.78 -10.15
N PHE A 310 4.47 4.16 -10.35
CA PHE A 310 4.25 3.06 -11.28
C PHE A 310 3.28 3.44 -12.40
N LEU A 311 3.37 2.74 -13.52
CA LEU A 311 2.29 2.60 -14.51
C LEU A 311 1.93 1.12 -14.60
N GLY A 312 0.66 0.76 -14.84
CA GLY A 312 0.21 -0.61 -15.06
C GLY A 312 -0.73 -1.20 -13.98
N GLY A 313 -1.05 -2.48 -14.14
CA GLY A 313 -2.08 -3.18 -13.37
C GLY A 313 -1.59 -3.98 -12.16
N PRO A 314 -2.49 -4.39 -11.25
CA PRO A 314 -2.16 -5.13 -10.02
C PRO A 314 -1.93 -6.63 -10.28
N HIS A 315 -1.58 -7.02 -11.50
CA HIS A 315 -1.44 -8.43 -11.90
C HIS A 315 0.00 -8.90 -11.76
N GLY A 316 0.24 -10.20 -11.95
CA GLY A 316 1.56 -10.79 -11.78
C GLY A 316 2.08 -10.74 -10.34
N THR A 317 3.35 -11.07 -10.18
CA THR A 317 4.08 -11.06 -8.91
C THR A 317 4.84 -9.74 -8.75
N ALA A 318 4.80 -9.16 -7.56
CA ALA A 318 5.53 -7.94 -7.26
C ALA A 318 7.06 -8.17 -7.26
N PHE A 319 7.81 -7.17 -7.69
CA PHE A 319 9.27 -7.14 -7.61
C PHE A 319 9.77 -5.72 -7.25
N ASN A 320 10.95 -5.64 -6.62
CA ASN A 320 11.64 -4.39 -6.36
C ASN A 320 13.14 -4.66 -6.25
N ASP A 321 13.93 -4.11 -7.17
CA ASP A 321 15.37 -4.34 -7.25
C ASP A 321 16.17 -3.67 -6.12
N ALA A 322 15.55 -2.89 -5.23
CA ALA A 322 16.25 -2.06 -4.24
C ALA A 322 17.17 -2.85 -3.31
N ASP A 323 16.90 -4.13 -3.06
CA ASP A 323 17.74 -5.02 -2.25
C ASP A 323 18.74 -5.85 -3.10
N ASP A 324 18.56 -5.89 -4.42
CA ASP A 324 19.35 -6.69 -5.36
C ASP A 324 20.43 -5.87 -6.11
N LEU A 325 20.43 -4.55 -5.90
CA LEU A 325 21.41 -3.64 -6.50
C LEU A 325 22.84 -3.96 -6.03
N PRO A 326 23.84 -3.93 -6.92
CA PRO A 326 25.23 -4.12 -6.54
C PRO A 326 25.75 -2.93 -5.72
N ALA A 327 26.78 -3.17 -4.90
CA ALA A 327 27.42 -2.12 -4.09
C ALA A 327 27.98 -0.96 -4.95
N THR A 328 28.43 -1.26 -6.17
CA THR A 328 28.82 -0.26 -7.18
C THR A 328 27.76 -0.21 -8.27
N LEU A 329 27.02 0.90 -8.30
CA LEU A 329 25.96 1.14 -9.28
C LEU A 329 26.55 1.59 -10.62
N ALA A 330 26.78 0.65 -11.52
CA ALA A 330 27.24 0.92 -12.89
C ALA A 330 26.34 0.26 -13.94
N PRO A 331 25.15 0.82 -14.25
CA PRO A 331 24.31 0.34 -15.33
C PRO A 331 25.10 0.23 -16.65
N ARG A 332 24.97 -0.90 -17.35
CA ARG A 332 25.77 -1.19 -18.55
C ARG A 332 24.94 -1.55 -19.76
N THR A 333 24.05 -2.53 -19.64
CA THR A 333 23.24 -3.01 -20.77
C THR A 333 21.78 -3.07 -20.37
N LEU A 334 20.97 -2.23 -21.01
CA LEU A 334 19.52 -2.32 -20.95
C LEU A 334 19.06 -3.30 -22.03
N THR A 335 18.22 -4.27 -21.67
CA THR A 335 17.57 -5.19 -22.60
C THR A 335 16.07 -5.13 -22.39
N LEU A 336 15.33 -4.97 -23.47
CA LEU A 336 13.87 -5.06 -23.49
C LEU A 336 13.46 -6.25 -24.34
N ARG A 337 12.39 -6.92 -23.95
CA ARG A 337 11.68 -7.87 -24.83
C ARG A 337 10.29 -7.33 -25.08
N GLY A 338 9.89 -7.22 -26.34
CA GLY A 338 8.54 -6.78 -26.66
C GLY A 338 8.09 -7.15 -28.06
N ASP A 339 6.78 -7.12 -28.25
CA ASP A 339 6.09 -7.22 -29.53
C ASP A 339 4.79 -6.40 -29.46
N ALA A 340 3.63 -7.05 -29.26
CA ALA A 340 2.37 -6.35 -29.00
C ALA A 340 2.36 -5.62 -27.63
N ARG A 341 3.14 -6.12 -26.66
CA ARG A 341 3.30 -5.58 -25.30
C ARG A 341 4.77 -5.60 -24.90
N LEU A 342 5.08 -5.08 -23.71
CA LEU A 342 6.40 -5.28 -23.10
C LEU A 342 6.41 -6.61 -22.34
N ASP A 343 7.14 -7.58 -22.87
CA ASP A 343 7.25 -8.93 -22.29
C ASP A 343 8.25 -8.97 -21.13
N ALA A 344 9.39 -8.26 -21.24
CA ALA A 344 10.42 -8.24 -20.21
C ALA A 344 11.28 -6.98 -20.23
N VAL A 345 11.87 -6.67 -19.08
CA VAL A 345 12.88 -5.62 -18.90
C VAL A 345 14.06 -6.20 -18.12
N SER A 346 15.28 -5.85 -18.52
CA SER A 346 16.48 -6.21 -17.77
C SER A 346 17.56 -5.14 -17.86
N LEU A 347 18.27 -4.94 -16.75
CA LEU A 347 19.43 -4.06 -16.65
C LEU A 347 20.61 -4.83 -16.05
N THR A 348 21.66 -5.00 -16.84
CA THR A 348 22.94 -5.54 -16.39
C THR A 348 23.87 -4.42 -15.96
N HIS A 349 24.52 -4.59 -14.81
CA HIS A 349 25.58 -3.70 -14.32
C HIS A 349 26.98 -4.22 -14.68
N ASP A 350 28.00 -3.36 -14.74
CA ASP A 350 29.39 -3.73 -15.10
C ASP A 350 30.01 -4.84 -14.22
N GLY A 351 29.49 -5.04 -13.00
CA GLY A 351 29.88 -6.13 -12.10
C GLY A 351 29.25 -7.50 -12.41
N GLY A 352 28.42 -7.60 -13.46
CA GLY A 352 27.72 -8.82 -13.86
C GLY A 352 26.38 -9.05 -13.17
N THR A 353 25.97 -8.21 -12.21
CA THR A 353 24.62 -8.26 -11.63
C THR A 353 23.59 -7.98 -12.71
N VAL A 354 22.62 -8.89 -12.86
CA VAL A 354 21.53 -8.78 -13.82
C VAL A 354 20.24 -8.64 -13.04
N LEU A 355 19.57 -7.50 -13.20
CA LEU A 355 18.22 -7.25 -12.71
C LEU A 355 17.27 -7.52 -13.88
N GLY A 356 16.31 -8.44 -13.75
CA GLY A 356 15.49 -8.86 -14.88
C GLY A 356 14.12 -9.38 -14.46
N HIS A 357 13.08 -8.88 -15.15
CA HIS A 357 11.68 -9.14 -14.83
C HIS A 357 10.86 -9.40 -16.10
N GLY A 358 9.76 -10.13 -15.96
CA GLY A 358 8.89 -10.52 -17.07
C GLY A 358 9.20 -11.90 -17.66
N GLY A 359 8.59 -12.20 -18.80
CA GLY A 359 8.62 -13.51 -19.43
C GLY A 359 9.63 -13.65 -20.57
N THR A 360 9.49 -14.74 -21.31
CA THR A 360 10.36 -15.09 -22.45
C THR A 360 9.78 -14.72 -23.82
N GLY A 361 8.58 -14.13 -23.84
CA GLY A 361 7.92 -13.66 -25.05
C GLY A 361 8.64 -12.51 -25.73
N GLY A 362 8.03 -11.98 -26.80
CA GLY A 362 8.55 -10.86 -27.58
C GLY A 362 9.93 -11.11 -28.21
N THR A 363 10.46 -10.06 -28.85
CA THR A 363 11.82 -10.05 -29.41
C THR A 363 12.73 -9.22 -28.52
N ALA A 364 13.92 -9.74 -28.20
CA ALA A 364 14.90 -9.01 -27.40
C ALA A 364 15.63 -7.95 -28.25
N THR A 365 15.74 -6.75 -27.69
CA THR A 365 16.61 -5.67 -28.18
C THR A 365 17.40 -5.11 -27.01
N SER A 366 18.63 -4.67 -27.27
CA SER A 366 19.54 -4.20 -26.22
C SER A 366 20.23 -2.91 -26.61
N LEU A 367 20.51 -2.09 -25.60
CA LEU A 367 21.36 -0.91 -25.66
C LEU A 367 22.48 -1.07 -24.65
N THR A 368 23.71 -1.12 -25.13
CA THR A 368 24.90 -1.04 -24.28
C THR A 368 25.32 0.42 -24.15
N LEU A 369 25.29 0.92 -22.92
CA LEU A 369 25.65 2.30 -22.60
C LEU A 369 27.14 2.52 -22.85
N ALA A 370 27.51 3.64 -23.46
CA ALA A 370 28.89 4.06 -23.56
C ALA A 370 29.45 4.47 -22.18
N SER A 371 30.77 4.59 -22.06
CA SER A 371 31.40 5.10 -20.83
C SER A 371 30.84 6.48 -20.47
N GLY A 372 30.34 6.66 -19.24
CA GLY A 372 29.71 7.90 -18.78
C GLY A 372 28.41 8.25 -19.49
N GLU A 373 27.71 7.27 -20.05
CA GLU A 373 26.34 7.40 -20.53
C GLU A 373 25.38 6.82 -19.49
N HIS A 374 24.28 7.53 -19.23
CA HIS A 374 23.35 7.18 -18.17
C HIS A 374 21.93 7.13 -18.69
N LEU A 375 21.14 6.16 -18.21
CA LEU A 375 19.70 6.12 -18.44
C LEU A 375 19.04 7.25 -17.64
N THR A 376 18.35 8.16 -18.32
CA THR A 376 17.76 9.35 -17.68
C THR A 376 16.25 9.38 -17.74
N SER A 377 15.62 8.63 -18.64
CA SER A 377 14.17 8.59 -18.73
C SER A 377 13.64 7.28 -19.29
N VAL A 378 12.37 7.00 -18.96
CA VAL A 378 11.57 5.99 -19.64
C VAL A 378 10.16 6.52 -19.86
N LYS A 379 9.69 6.44 -21.10
CA LYS A 379 8.28 6.61 -21.44
C LYS A 379 7.62 5.24 -21.49
N LEU A 380 6.63 5.03 -20.64
CA LEU A 380 5.83 3.82 -20.59
C LEU A 380 4.46 4.07 -21.20
N THR A 381 3.86 3.03 -21.78
CA THR A 381 2.46 3.04 -22.18
C THR A 381 1.75 1.82 -21.63
N GLU A 382 0.46 1.95 -21.30
CA GLU A 382 -0.36 0.86 -20.78
C GLU A 382 -1.63 0.63 -21.59
N GLY A 383 -2.23 -0.54 -21.43
CA GLY A 383 -3.48 -0.89 -22.08
C GLY A 383 -4.07 -2.16 -21.49
N GLN A 384 -5.21 -2.58 -22.05
CA GLN A 384 -5.93 -3.78 -21.60
C GLN A 384 -5.65 -4.98 -22.53
N LYS A 385 -5.34 -6.13 -21.93
CA LYS A 385 -5.31 -7.44 -22.60
C LYS A 385 -6.12 -8.43 -21.77
N ASP A 386 -7.16 -8.99 -22.37
CA ASP A 386 -8.04 -9.97 -21.72
C ASP A 386 -8.60 -9.48 -20.36
N GLY A 387 -8.94 -8.18 -20.30
CA GLY A 387 -9.45 -7.52 -19.09
C GLY A 387 -8.39 -7.26 -18.00
N ARG A 388 -7.10 -7.41 -18.31
CA ARG A 388 -5.98 -7.09 -17.42
C ARG A 388 -5.17 -5.91 -17.95
N THR A 389 -4.90 -4.92 -17.10
CA THR A 389 -4.02 -3.79 -17.44
C THR A 389 -2.57 -4.26 -17.46
N ARG A 390 -1.84 -3.94 -18.54
CA ARG A 390 -0.42 -4.31 -18.72
C ARG A 390 0.38 -3.18 -19.35
N ILE A 391 1.70 -3.25 -19.25
CA ILE A 391 2.59 -2.37 -19.99
C ILE A 391 2.67 -2.81 -21.45
N PHE A 392 2.32 -1.90 -22.35
CA PHE A 392 2.31 -2.14 -23.79
C PHE A 392 3.63 -1.76 -24.46
N SER A 393 4.31 -0.73 -23.97
CA SER A 393 5.63 -0.37 -24.47
C SER A 393 6.48 0.34 -23.44
N ALA A 394 7.80 0.24 -23.60
CA ALA A 394 8.76 1.12 -22.93
C ALA A 394 9.69 1.74 -23.96
N ALA A 395 10.00 3.03 -23.78
CA ALA A 395 10.98 3.78 -24.56
C ALA A 395 11.94 4.50 -23.61
N PHE A 396 13.15 3.97 -23.46
CA PHE A 396 14.20 4.55 -22.62
C PHE A 396 15.04 5.55 -23.40
N GLY A 397 15.50 6.59 -22.70
CA GLY A 397 16.43 7.60 -23.22
C GLY A 397 17.63 7.81 -22.31
N THR A 398 18.77 8.17 -22.89
CA THR A 398 20.03 8.46 -22.20
C THR A 398 20.40 9.94 -22.24
N ASP A 399 21.32 10.35 -21.37
CA ASP A 399 21.94 11.69 -21.39
C ASP A 399 22.77 11.98 -22.65
N LYS A 400 23.12 10.97 -23.45
CA LYS A 400 23.80 11.11 -24.74
C LYS A 400 22.87 11.02 -25.95
N GLY A 401 21.56 10.95 -25.72
CA GLY A 401 20.54 10.94 -26.78
C GLY A 401 20.34 9.59 -27.46
N HIS A 402 20.94 8.50 -26.95
CA HIS A 402 20.57 7.16 -27.39
C HIS A 402 19.22 6.76 -26.79
N THR A 403 18.51 5.89 -27.50
CA THR A 403 17.21 5.37 -27.08
C THR A 403 17.13 3.88 -27.33
N LEU A 404 16.30 3.20 -26.54
CA LEU A 404 15.89 1.82 -26.76
C LEU A 404 14.39 1.73 -26.55
N SER A 405 13.67 1.06 -27.45
CA SER A 405 12.23 0.87 -27.32
C SER A 405 11.83 -0.55 -27.67
N ALA A 406 10.77 -1.03 -27.01
CA ALA A 406 10.14 -2.30 -27.31
C ALA A 406 8.65 -2.26 -26.95
N GLY A 407 7.87 -3.14 -27.59
CA GLY A 407 6.42 -3.18 -27.47
C GLY A 407 5.72 -2.21 -28.43
N THR A 408 4.39 -2.30 -28.50
CA THR A 408 3.56 -1.46 -29.38
C THR A 408 2.88 -0.39 -28.54
N ALA A 409 3.26 0.87 -28.73
CA ALA A 409 2.79 1.98 -27.91
C ALA A 409 1.28 2.21 -28.01
N THR A 410 0.66 2.46 -26.87
CA THR A 410 -0.74 2.94 -26.73
C THR A 410 -0.77 4.43 -26.39
N THR A 411 -1.96 4.98 -26.17
CA THR A 411 -2.17 6.41 -25.87
C THR A 411 -1.96 6.76 -24.40
N ASP A 412 -2.28 5.84 -23.50
CA ASP A 412 -2.17 6.06 -22.06
C ASP A 412 -0.72 5.90 -21.65
N THR A 413 -0.09 7.00 -21.26
CA THR A 413 1.37 7.08 -21.13
C THR A 413 1.82 7.92 -19.95
N VAL A 414 2.94 7.50 -19.36
CA VAL A 414 3.66 8.24 -18.33
C VAL A 414 5.14 8.24 -18.70
N THR A 415 5.82 9.37 -18.45
CA THR A 415 7.27 9.45 -18.56
C THR A 415 7.86 9.63 -17.16
N PHE A 416 8.75 8.71 -16.80
CA PHE A 416 9.58 8.81 -15.61
C PHE A 416 10.94 9.39 -16.01
N THR A 417 11.38 10.43 -15.31
CA THR A 417 12.64 11.13 -15.57
C THR A 417 13.46 11.17 -14.30
N ALA A 418 14.72 10.76 -14.39
CA ALA A 418 15.65 10.83 -13.29
C ALA A 418 15.86 12.31 -12.86
N PRO A 419 15.92 12.60 -11.55
CA PRO A 419 16.29 13.93 -11.07
C PRO A 419 17.63 14.40 -11.64
N SER A 420 17.86 15.72 -11.69
CA SER A 420 19.14 16.25 -12.13
C SER A 420 20.31 15.67 -11.31
N GLY A 421 21.33 15.14 -12.00
CA GLY A 421 22.47 14.46 -11.37
C GLY A 421 22.20 13.02 -10.94
N TRP A 422 21.05 12.43 -11.33
CA TRP A 422 20.67 11.05 -11.04
C TRP A 422 20.46 10.28 -12.34
N GLN A 423 20.45 8.95 -12.23
CA GLN A 423 20.25 8.01 -13.32
C GLN A 423 19.34 6.85 -12.89
N ILE A 424 18.72 6.18 -13.86
CA ILE A 424 17.98 4.94 -13.64
C ILE A 424 18.96 3.78 -13.43
N VAL A 425 18.80 3.06 -12.32
CA VAL A 425 19.70 1.97 -11.90
C VAL A 425 19.01 0.63 -11.70
N GLY A 426 17.69 0.57 -11.79
CA GLY A 426 16.93 -0.66 -11.57
C GLY A 426 15.44 -0.42 -11.72
N PHE A 427 14.63 -1.42 -11.37
CA PHE A 427 13.19 -1.43 -11.59
C PHE A 427 12.42 -1.83 -10.33
N THR A 428 11.14 -1.47 -10.32
CA THR A 428 10.16 -1.92 -9.33
C THR A 428 8.82 -2.06 -10.04
N GLY A 429 7.95 -2.98 -9.60
CA GLY A 429 6.67 -3.19 -10.26
C GLY A 429 6.10 -4.57 -10.07
N ARG A 430 5.44 -5.09 -11.11
CA ARG A 430 4.85 -6.42 -11.13
C ARG A 430 4.98 -7.08 -12.49
N SER A 431 5.23 -8.39 -12.51
CA SER A 431 5.36 -9.14 -13.76
C SER A 431 4.90 -10.58 -13.66
N GLY A 432 4.58 -11.16 -14.81
CA GLY A 432 4.37 -12.59 -15.02
C GLY A 432 4.98 -12.97 -16.37
N ASP A 433 4.17 -13.52 -17.26
CA ASP A 433 4.61 -13.78 -18.65
C ASP A 433 4.95 -12.48 -19.42
N GLU A 434 4.43 -11.34 -18.97
CA GLU A 434 4.66 -9.99 -19.50
C GLU A 434 4.83 -9.01 -18.32
N ILE A 435 5.23 -7.77 -18.60
CA ILE A 435 5.29 -6.71 -17.58
C ILE A 435 3.87 -6.16 -17.32
N ASP A 436 3.36 -6.36 -16.11
CA ASP A 436 2.02 -5.92 -15.72
C ASP A 436 2.04 -4.49 -15.17
N LYS A 437 3.08 -4.15 -14.40
CA LYS A 437 3.30 -2.82 -13.79
C LYS A 437 4.79 -2.51 -13.72
N LEU A 438 5.17 -1.25 -13.98
CA LEU A 438 6.58 -0.85 -13.98
C LEU A 438 6.77 0.58 -13.45
N GLY A 439 7.80 0.71 -12.61
CA GLY A 439 8.46 1.93 -12.17
C GLY A 439 9.97 1.73 -12.22
N VAL A 440 10.73 2.77 -11.91
CA VAL A 440 12.19 2.79 -11.98
C VAL A 440 12.81 3.20 -10.65
N LEU A 441 14.02 2.71 -10.39
CA LEU A 441 14.86 3.14 -9.29
C LEU A 441 15.91 4.13 -9.79
N TYR A 442 16.12 5.21 -9.03
CA TYR A 442 17.10 6.23 -9.31
C TYR A 442 18.21 6.25 -8.28
N ALA A 443 19.44 6.51 -8.71
CA ALA A 443 20.56 6.83 -7.83
C ALA A 443 21.39 8.01 -8.38
N PRO A 444 22.15 8.73 -7.54
CA PRO A 444 23.08 9.75 -7.99
C PRO A 444 24.10 9.18 -9.00
N ILE A 445 24.44 9.97 -10.01
CA ILE A 445 25.58 9.68 -10.90
C ILE A 445 26.86 9.80 -10.06
N SER A 446 27.72 8.79 -10.17
CA SER A 446 28.97 8.68 -9.39
C SER A 446 30.15 9.37 -10.07
#